data_AF-A0A821KPA5-F1
#
_entry.id   AF-A0A821KPA5-F1
#
_cell.length_a   1.000
_cell.length_b   1.000
_cell.length_c   1.000
_cell.angle_alpha   90.00
_cell.angle_beta   90.00
_cell.angle_gamma   90.00
#
_symmetry.space_group_name_H-M   'P 1'
#
loop_
_entity.id
_entity.type
_entity.pdbx_description
1 polymer ?
#
loop_
_entity_poly.entity_id
_entity_poly.type
_entity_poly.pdbx_seq_one_letter_code
_entity_poly.pdbx_strand_id
1 'polypeptide(L)'
;MSSDEEERLLKKHVFKNPVEVQKARLERLMKNVEKPVFIPETKDMKPPRAFQPHEFVRNVMGASAGAGSGEFDIYRGCRRRQMIREAFLSREAKE
;
A
#
# COMPACT_ATOMS: atom_id res chain seq x y z
N MET A 1 -3.40 39.66 -15.32
CA MET A 1 -2.53 38.48 -15.48
C MET A 1 -3.41 37.24 -15.38
N SER A 2 -3.16 36.20 -16.18
CA SER A 2 -4.00 34.99 -16.19
C SER A 2 -3.83 34.23 -14.88
N SER A 3 -4.92 33.74 -14.29
CA SER A 3 -4.93 32.94 -13.06
C SER A 3 -3.99 31.72 -13.13
N ASP A 4 -3.75 31.20 -14.34
CA ASP A 4 -2.87 30.07 -14.60
C ASP A 4 -1.38 30.40 -14.44
N GLU A 5 -0.98 31.68 -14.60
CA GLU A 5 0.41 32.10 -14.43
C GLU A 5 0.80 32.27 -12.95
N GLU A 6 -0.13 32.75 -12.11
CA GLU A 6 0.08 32.87 -10.67
C GLU A 6 0.27 31.49 -10.01
N GLU A 7 -0.49 30.49 -10.46
CA GLU A 7 -0.40 29.12 -9.95
C GLU A 7 0.95 28.45 -10.27
N ARG A 8 1.52 28.76 -11.45
CA ARG A 8 2.85 28.26 -11.86
C ARG A 8 3.98 28.85 -11.01
N LEU A 9 3.88 30.12 -10.62
CA LEU A 9 4.88 30.79 -9.79
C LEU A 9 4.88 30.26 -8.35
N LEU A 10 3.70 29.98 -7.79
CA LEU A 10 3.55 29.31 -6.48
C LEU A 10 4.15 27.90 -6.46
N LYS A 11 4.15 27.19 -7.59
CA LYS A 11 4.74 25.86 -7.75
C LYS A 11 6.28 25.87 -7.71
N LYS A 12 6.90 27.04 -7.94
CA LYS A 12 8.36 27.23 -8.00
C LYS A 12 8.97 27.78 -6.71
N HIS A 13 8.15 28.10 -5.70
CA HIS A 13 8.62 28.64 -4.43
C HIS A 13 9.19 27.53 -3.54
N VAL A 14 10.50 27.55 -3.31
CA VAL A 14 11.18 26.64 -2.40
C VAL A 14 11.09 27.21 -0.98
N PHE A 15 10.29 26.56 -0.13
CA PHE A 15 10.19 26.93 1.29
C PHE A 15 11.51 26.63 2.01
N LYS A 16 12.00 27.58 2.81
CA LYS A 16 13.29 27.45 3.50
C LYS A 16 13.13 26.95 4.94
N ASN A 17 11.97 27.22 5.55
CA ASN A 17 11.69 26.92 6.96
C ASN A 17 10.43 26.04 7.09
N PRO A 18 10.37 25.02 7.98
CA PRO A 18 9.15 24.25 8.25
C PRO A 18 7.91 25.11 8.57
N VAL A 19 8.09 26.27 9.21
CA VAL A 19 6.98 27.19 9.52
C VAL A 19 6.34 27.75 8.24
N GLU A 20 7.14 28.07 7.23
CA GLU A 20 6.65 28.57 5.94
C GLU A 20 5.86 27.49 5.19
N VAL A 21 6.30 26.23 5.27
CA VAL A 21 5.57 25.08 4.69
C VAL A 21 4.20 24.92 5.33
N GLN A 22 4.11 25.04 6.65
CA GLN A 22 2.83 24.95 7.37
C GLN A 22 1.91 26.12 7.01
N LYS A 23 2.43 27.35 6.97
CA LYS A 23 1.67 28.53 6.57
C LYS A 23 1.09 28.39 5.16
N ALA A 24 1.88 27.93 4.19
CA ALA A 24 1.40 27.71 2.82
C ALA A 24 0.34 26.60 2.72
N ARG A 25 0.44 25.54 3.53
CA ARG A 25 -0.61 24.49 3.61
C ARG A 25 -1.90 25.05 4.22
N LEU A 26 -1.80 25.88 5.26
CA LEU A 26 -2.93 26.52 5.91
C LEU A 26 -3.65 27.50 4.96
N GLU A 27 -2.90 28.36 4.27
CA GLU A 27 -3.44 29.27 3.26
C GLU A 27 -4.20 28.53 2.15
N ARG A 28 -3.70 27.37 1.70
CA ARG A 28 -4.41 26.52 0.72
C ARG A 28 -5.72 25.96 1.25
N LEU A 29 -5.77 25.57 2.52
CA LEU A 29 -6.99 25.05 3.16
C LEU A 29 -8.02 26.17 3.36
N MET A 30 -7.59 27.37 3.74
CA MET A 30 -8.48 28.51 3.97
C MET A 30 -9.06 29.12 2.69
N LYS A 31 -8.46 28.89 1.52
CA LYS A 31 -8.99 29.38 0.24
C LYS A 31 -10.36 28.80 -0.12
N ASN A 32 -10.68 27.57 0.32
CA ASN A 32 -11.94 26.88 0.00
C ASN A 32 -12.48 26.14 1.23
N VAL A 33 -13.16 26.86 2.12
CA VAL A 33 -13.62 26.32 3.42
C VAL A 33 -14.81 25.36 3.27
N GLU A 34 -15.62 25.48 2.22
CA GLU A 34 -16.79 24.61 1.99
C GLU A 34 -16.43 23.19 1.55
N LYS A 35 -15.20 22.99 1.04
CA LYS A 35 -14.77 21.68 0.54
C LYS A 35 -14.30 20.81 1.71
N PRO A 36 -14.90 19.61 1.91
CA PRO A 36 -14.42 18.69 2.93
C PRO A 36 -12.98 18.26 2.63
N VAL A 37 -12.13 18.30 3.66
CA VAL A 37 -10.73 17.88 3.56
C VAL A 37 -10.65 16.37 3.74
N PHE A 38 -9.89 15.70 2.87
CA PHE A 38 -9.58 14.28 3.03
C PHE A 38 -8.59 14.08 4.18
N ILE A 39 -9.07 13.51 5.28
CA ILE A 39 -8.22 13.02 6.38
C ILE A 39 -7.92 11.55 6.08
N PRO A 40 -6.65 11.16 5.94
CA PRO A 40 -6.33 9.76 5.70
C PRO A 40 -6.73 8.93 6.92
N GLU A 41 -7.49 7.86 6.69
CA GLU A 41 -7.79 6.88 7.72
C GLU A 41 -6.51 6.17 8.16
N THR A 42 -6.51 5.71 9.42
CA THR A 42 -5.45 4.83 9.91
C THR A 42 -5.36 3.62 8.99
N LYS A 43 -4.16 3.30 8.50
CA LYS A 43 -3.98 2.09 7.69
C LYS A 43 -4.36 0.89 8.55
N ASP A 44 -5.46 0.23 8.20
CA ASP A 44 -5.77 -1.09 8.72
C ASP A 44 -4.53 -1.95 8.57
N MET A 45 -4.10 -2.61 9.65
CA MET A 45 -3.06 -3.62 9.62
C MET A 45 -3.65 -4.87 8.98
N LYS A 46 -3.90 -4.80 7.66
CA LYS A 46 -4.42 -5.94 6.92
C LYS A 46 -3.31 -6.99 6.88
N PRO A 47 -3.60 -8.23 7.30
CA PRO A 47 -2.61 -9.28 7.21
C PRO A 47 -2.18 -9.42 5.74
N PRO A 48 -0.91 -9.76 5.47
CA PRO A 48 -0.45 -9.89 4.10
C PRO A 48 -1.33 -10.90 3.35
N ARG A 49 -1.45 -10.74 2.03
CA ARG A 49 -2.25 -11.65 1.16
C ARG A 49 -1.92 -13.14 1.34
N ALA A 50 -0.76 -13.46 1.91
CA ALA A 50 -0.39 -14.80 2.36
C ALA A 50 -1.35 -15.45 3.38
N PHE A 51 -2.15 -14.66 4.11
CA PHE A 51 -3.15 -15.14 5.07
C PHE A 51 -4.53 -15.39 4.45
N GLN A 52 -4.70 -15.13 3.15
CA GLN A 52 -5.93 -15.40 2.41
C GLN A 52 -5.70 -16.54 1.41
N PRO A 53 -5.55 -17.80 1.88
CA PRO A 53 -5.54 -18.94 0.98
C PRO A 53 -6.93 -19.13 0.34
N HIS A 54 -6.95 -19.72 -0.86
CA HIS A 54 -8.22 -20.14 -1.46
C HIS A 54 -8.83 -21.28 -0.64
N GLU A 55 -10.14 -21.21 -0.39
CA GLU A 55 -10.88 -22.27 0.32
C GLU A 55 -10.84 -23.60 -0.45
N PHE A 56 -10.97 -23.52 -1.78
CA PHE A 56 -10.96 -24.70 -2.65
C PHE A 56 -9.97 -24.54 -3.79
N VAL A 57 -9.07 -25.53 -3.92
CA VAL A 57 -8.21 -25.69 -5.10
C VAL A 57 -8.91 -26.68 -6.03
N ARG A 58 -9.35 -26.19 -7.20
CA ARG A 58 -10.12 -27.00 -8.15
C ARG A 58 -9.27 -27.94 -9.01
N ASN A 59 -7.97 -27.63 -9.14
CA ASN A 59 -7.09 -28.29 -10.10
C ASN A 59 -6.03 -29.14 -9.37
N VAL A 60 -6.46 -30.03 -8.48
CA VAL A 60 -5.56 -30.94 -7.75
C VAL A 60 -5.33 -32.18 -8.60
N MET A 61 -4.07 -32.45 -8.94
CA MET A 61 -3.69 -33.68 -9.63
C MET A 61 -3.64 -34.86 -8.63
N GLY A 62 -3.88 -36.07 -9.10
CA GLY A 62 -3.99 -37.26 -8.23
C GLY A 62 -2.75 -37.48 -7.35
N ALA A 63 -2.94 -38.03 -6.14
CA ALA A 63 -1.87 -38.15 -5.15
C ALA A 63 -0.66 -38.99 -5.60
N SER A 64 -0.87 -39.95 -6.50
CA SER A 64 0.17 -40.79 -7.09
C SER A 64 0.60 -40.34 -8.49
N ALA A 65 0.15 -39.18 -8.95
CA ALA A 65 0.56 -38.63 -10.23
C ALA A 65 2.03 -38.16 -10.18
N GLY A 66 2.73 -38.29 -11.30
CA GLY A 66 4.11 -37.81 -11.43
C GLY A 66 4.20 -36.28 -11.39
N ALA A 67 5.41 -35.77 -11.19
CA ALA A 67 5.67 -34.34 -11.22
C ALA A 67 5.46 -33.78 -12.64
N GLY A 68 4.50 -32.86 -12.78
CA GLY A 68 4.29 -32.09 -14.00
C GLY A 68 5.27 -30.91 -14.13
N SER A 69 5.33 -30.31 -15.32
CA SER A 69 6.21 -29.16 -15.58
C SER A 69 5.88 -27.92 -14.73
N GLY A 70 4.61 -27.76 -14.32
CA GLY A 70 4.16 -26.64 -13.50
C GLY A 70 4.31 -26.81 -11.99
N GLU A 71 4.61 -28.03 -11.51
CA GLU A 71 4.65 -28.33 -10.07
C GLU A 71 5.72 -27.51 -9.33
N PHE A 72 6.84 -27.23 -10.00
CA PHE A 72 7.89 -26.39 -9.44
C PHE A 72 7.41 -24.96 -9.17
N ASP A 73 6.67 -24.37 -10.11
CA ASP A 73 6.15 -23.01 -9.95
C ASP A 73 5.06 -22.92 -8.89
N ILE A 74 4.22 -23.95 -8.79
CA ILE A 74 3.22 -24.09 -7.73
C ILE A 74 3.91 -24.12 -6.37
N TYR A 75 4.92 -24.98 -6.19
CA TYR A 75 5.72 -25.04 -4.96
C TYR A 75 6.40 -23.71 -4.65
N ARG A 76 7.06 -23.09 -5.63
CA ARG A 76 7.73 -21.78 -5.46
C ARG A 76 6.77 -20.70 -4.96
N GLY A 77 5.56 -20.65 -5.52
CA GLY A 77 4.50 -19.74 -5.09
C GLY A 77 4.00 -20.03 -3.66
N CYS A 78 3.72 -21.30 -3.36
CA CYS A 78 3.31 -21.74 -2.03
C CYS A 78 4.38 -21.46 -0.97
N ARG A 79 5.66 -21.75 -1.26
CA ARG A 79 6.78 -21.52 -0.35
C ARG A 79 6.96 -20.05 -0.02
N ARG A 80 6.85 -19.15 -1.02
CA ARG A 80 6.93 -17.70 -0.80
C ARG A 80 5.80 -17.21 0.10
N ARG A 81 4.56 -17.66 -0.13
CA ARG A 81 3.40 -17.30 0.71
C ARG A 81 3.61 -17.77 2.16
N GLN A 82 4.07 -19.01 2.34
CA GLN A 82 4.32 -19.57 3.66
C GLN A 82 5.43 -18.82 4.42
N MET A 83 6.54 -18.47 3.74
CA MET A 83 7.61 -17.69 4.35
C MET A 83 7.14 -16.31 4.82
N ILE A 84 6.32 -15.63 4.02
CA ILE A 84 5.73 -14.33 4.41
C ILE A 84 4.81 -14.50 5.61
N ARG A 85 4.03 -15.58 5.66
CA ARG A 85 3.14 -15.91 6.77
C ARG A 85 3.92 -16.15 8.07
N GLU A 86 4.96 -16.98 8.02
CA GLU A 86 5.84 -17.27 9.17
C GLU A 86 6.59 -16.01 9.62
N ALA A 87 7.09 -15.20 8.69
CA ALA A 87 7.77 -13.95 9.01
C ALA A 87 6.84 -12.92 9.67
N PHE A 88 5.56 -12.90 9.31
CA PHE A 88 4.55 -12.05 9.94
C PHE A 88 4.20 -12.56 11.35
N LEU A 89 3.85 -13.84 11.50
CA LEU A 89 3.52 -14.43 12.81
C LEU A 89 4.67 -14.30 13.81
N SER A 90 5.91 -14.49 13.35
CA SER A 90 7.09 -14.35 14.20
C SER A 90 7.43 -12.90 14.57
N ARG A 91 6.96 -11.90 13.81
CA ARG A 91 7.04 -10.48 14.19
C ARG A 91 5.97 -10.15 15.22
N GLU A 92 4.71 -10.51 14.95
CA GLU A 92 3.61 -10.30 15.89
C GLU A 92 3.83 -11.00 17.23
N ALA A 93 4.45 -12.19 17.25
CA ALA A 93 4.74 -12.89 18.51
C ALA A 93 5.92 -12.31 19.31
N LYS A 94 6.74 -11.46 18.70
CA LYS A 94 7.89 -10.79 19.35
C LYS A 94 7.55 -9.38 19.84
N GLU A 95 6.54 -8.76 19.24
CA GLU A 95 5.91 -7.52 19.72
C GLU A 95 5.04 -7.80 20.94
#